data_AF-A0A7W0Q9L6-F1
#
_entry.id   AF-A0A7W0Q9L6-F1
#
_cell.length_a   1.000
_cell.length_b   1.000
_cell.length_c   1.000
_cell.angle_alpha   90.00
_cell.angle_beta   90.00
_cell.angle_gamma   90.00
#
_symmetry.space_group_name_H-M   'P 1'
#
loop_
_entity.id
_entity.type
_entity.pdbx_description
1 polymer ?
#
loop_
_entity_poly.entity_id
_entity_poly.type
_entity_poly.pdbx_seq_one_letter_code
_entity_poly.pdbx_strand_id
1 'polypeptide(L)'
;MHDALEAALATSWDRDTLAVYADQLQACGDPRGELIAIDLEIELRGSTRALAERRRELLRGWLGHLIPTDNVHAVWIGDAVHLGFVDDLRFDAWIDGNAAAHLERVLDSPLAAYVRGATFRGEPADLEPALDAIAAREQRWLERLTIWSNATVSDGVRTRLFAATPRLRRLELHGPALGAFSHPTIRELQLTGLDTCSAIGFADVTFDAVEHLDLVIADSTYWVGDEEIEQVPIPQVVRVRMPSLRSVDLSRDVAAVAWRTLPILPNREHITRLRLPALRGFADQDALVDAVRGLPALTEIEIARPGYFVPRTPREGINLIVPEPWPWPEPANCGHMPFLITRSGAAHGEVVWLDAAARQLEAWFNDDSISPEGRAAWRTFWATIKGPRSWAELPATVLATALESLPSLVEGGWRELREDLQRACVGDVVRIEVEQE
;
A
#
# COMPACT_ATOMS: atom_id res chain seq x y z
N MET A 1 6.66 -38.08 -2.96
CA MET A 1 5.29 -37.51 -2.85
C MET A 1 5.34 -36.11 -2.25
N HIS A 2 6.05 -35.90 -1.14
CA HIS A 2 6.28 -34.57 -0.56
C HIS A 2 6.80 -33.53 -1.58
N ASP A 3 7.90 -33.82 -2.27
CA ASP A 3 8.46 -32.92 -3.30
C ASP A 3 7.50 -32.58 -4.44
N ALA A 4 6.60 -33.52 -4.80
CA ALA A 4 5.59 -33.30 -5.84
C ALA A 4 4.49 -32.35 -5.36
N LEU A 5 4.11 -32.43 -4.07
CA LEU A 5 3.17 -31.50 -3.47
C LEU A 5 3.80 -30.12 -3.26
N GLU A 6 5.07 -30.05 -2.87
CA GLU A 6 5.80 -28.77 -2.81
C GLU A 6 5.93 -28.13 -4.20
N ALA A 7 6.16 -28.92 -5.25
CA ALA A 7 6.16 -28.43 -6.62
C ALA A 7 4.76 -27.98 -7.08
N ALA A 8 3.70 -28.68 -6.66
CA ALA A 8 2.31 -28.29 -6.93
C ALA A 8 1.97 -26.96 -6.24
N LEU A 9 2.30 -26.82 -4.96
CA LEU A 9 2.11 -25.59 -4.19
C LEU A 9 2.88 -24.40 -4.77
N ALA A 10 4.10 -24.64 -5.27
CA ALA A 10 4.88 -23.62 -5.95
C ALA A 10 4.24 -23.12 -7.25
N THR A 11 3.41 -23.97 -7.86
CA THR A 11 2.70 -23.65 -9.10
C THR A 11 1.36 -22.98 -8.80
N SER A 12 0.64 -23.48 -7.81
CA SER A 12 -0.69 -23.02 -7.41
C SER A 12 -0.80 -22.88 -5.89
N TRP A 13 -1.01 -21.64 -5.44
CA TRP A 13 -1.27 -21.32 -4.04
C TRP A 13 -2.77 -21.23 -3.79
N ASP A 14 -3.46 -22.38 -3.86
CA ASP A 14 -4.90 -22.48 -3.67
C ASP A 14 -5.27 -23.35 -2.46
N ARG A 15 -6.51 -23.17 -2.00
CA ARG A 15 -7.06 -23.83 -0.81
C ARG A 15 -7.04 -25.35 -0.90
N ASP A 16 -7.37 -25.92 -2.06
CA ASP A 16 -7.48 -27.37 -2.23
C ASP A 16 -6.09 -28.03 -2.18
N THR A 17 -5.12 -27.42 -2.87
CA THR A 17 -3.71 -27.85 -2.83
C THR A 17 -3.13 -27.73 -1.42
N LEU A 18 -3.43 -26.65 -0.70
CA LEU A 18 -3.01 -26.46 0.70
C LEU A 18 -3.63 -27.50 1.63
N ALA A 19 -4.91 -27.84 1.45
CA ALA A 19 -5.57 -28.87 2.27
C ALA A 19 -4.93 -30.25 2.07
N VAL A 20 -4.66 -30.65 0.82
CA VAL A 20 -3.96 -31.93 0.53
C VAL A 20 -2.53 -31.92 1.11
N TYR A 21 -1.83 -30.79 1.01
CA TYR A 21 -0.51 -30.65 1.61
C TYR A 21 -0.55 -30.73 3.14
N ALA A 22 -1.56 -30.12 3.78
CA ALA A 22 -1.78 -30.17 5.22
C ALA A 22 -1.97 -31.61 5.71
N ASP A 23 -2.83 -32.39 5.05
CA ASP A 23 -3.06 -33.80 5.37
C ASP A 23 -1.76 -34.61 5.27
N GLN A 24 -0.97 -34.37 4.22
CA GLN A 24 0.31 -35.04 4.05
C GLN A 24 1.32 -34.68 5.15
N LEU A 25 1.40 -33.40 5.53
CA LEU A 25 2.27 -32.95 6.60
C LEU A 25 1.86 -33.55 7.95
N GLN A 26 0.56 -33.58 8.26
CA GLN A 26 0.04 -34.22 9.47
C GLN A 26 0.36 -35.72 9.49
N ALA A 27 0.20 -36.42 8.36
CA ALA A 27 0.55 -37.84 8.24
C ALA A 27 2.06 -38.10 8.47
N CYS A 28 2.91 -37.11 8.21
CA CYS A 28 4.35 -37.14 8.52
C CYS A 28 4.70 -36.65 9.94
N GLY A 29 3.73 -36.20 10.72
CA GLY A 29 3.95 -35.62 12.05
C GLY A 29 4.55 -34.22 12.03
N ASP A 30 4.49 -33.51 10.90
CA ASP A 30 4.94 -32.12 10.79
C ASP A 30 3.86 -31.17 11.35
N PRO A 31 4.16 -30.35 12.38
CA PRO A 31 3.18 -29.46 13.02
C PRO A 31 2.56 -28.43 12.06
N ARG A 32 3.21 -28.13 10.93
CA ARG A 32 2.67 -27.23 9.91
C ARG A 32 1.36 -27.74 9.32
N GLY A 33 1.19 -29.06 9.22
CA GLY A 33 -0.04 -29.63 8.69
C GLY A 33 -1.27 -29.29 9.53
N GLU A 34 -1.13 -29.28 10.86
CA GLU A 34 -2.24 -28.87 11.75
C GLU A 34 -2.43 -27.34 11.72
N LEU A 35 -1.34 -26.57 11.63
CA LEU A 35 -1.41 -25.11 11.48
C LEU A 35 -2.15 -24.70 10.19
N ILE A 36 -1.84 -25.33 9.05
CA ILE A 36 -2.55 -25.07 7.78
C ILE A 36 -4.04 -25.37 7.92
N ALA A 37 -4.39 -26.53 8.48
CA ALA A 37 -5.79 -26.92 8.66
C ALA A 37 -6.56 -25.92 9.55
N ILE A 38 -5.94 -25.43 10.62
CA ILE A 38 -6.54 -24.41 11.49
C ILE A 38 -6.71 -23.08 10.75
N ASP A 39 -5.69 -22.61 10.04
CA ASP A 39 -5.75 -21.34 9.31
C ASP A 39 -6.83 -21.40 8.21
N LEU A 40 -6.94 -22.51 7.47
CA LEU A 40 -8.01 -22.73 6.47
C LEU A 40 -9.41 -22.79 7.09
N GLU A 41 -9.56 -23.31 8.31
CA GLU A 41 -10.84 -23.32 9.03
C GLU A 41 -11.22 -21.92 9.52
N ILE A 42 -10.23 -21.14 10.01
CA ILE A 42 -10.42 -19.74 10.40
C ILE A 42 -10.87 -18.90 9.20
N GLU A 43 -10.25 -19.07 8.03
CA GLU A 43 -10.68 -18.38 6.81
C GLU A 43 -12.11 -18.71 6.41
N LEU A 44 -12.53 -19.97 6.57
CA LEU A 44 -13.84 -20.43 6.12
C LEU A 44 -14.97 -20.04 7.08
N ARG A 45 -14.72 -20.16 8.39
CA ARG A 45 -15.77 -20.06 9.43
C ARG A 45 -15.54 -18.94 10.45
N GLY A 46 -14.43 -18.22 10.33
CA GLY A 46 -13.99 -17.24 11.31
C GLY A 46 -13.20 -17.87 12.46
N SER A 47 -12.48 -17.01 13.18
CA SER A 47 -11.68 -17.43 14.33
C SER A 47 -12.55 -17.74 15.55
N THR A 48 -12.28 -18.87 16.20
CA THR A 48 -12.84 -19.20 17.52
C THR A 48 -11.74 -19.20 18.57
N ARG A 49 -12.10 -19.02 19.85
CA ARG A 49 -11.12 -19.06 20.95
C ARG A 49 -10.32 -20.37 20.96
N ALA A 50 -10.98 -21.50 20.71
CA ALA A 50 -10.34 -22.82 20.69
C ALA A 50 -9.32 -22.95 19.55
N LEU A 51 -9.66 -22.48 18.34
CA LEU A 51 -8.72 -22.46 17.21
C LEU A 51 -7.52 -21.55 17.49
N ALA A 52 -7.76 -20.35 18.02
CA ALA A 52 -6.70 -19.41 18.38
C ALA A 52 -5.79 -19.93 19.50
N GLU A 53 -6.33 -20.67 20.49
CA GLU A 53 -5.56 -21.35 21.53
C GLU A 53 -4.71 -22.48 20.94
N ARG A 54 -5.31 -23.36 20.14
CA ARG A 54 -4.61 -24.50 19.53
C ARG A 54 -3.50 -24.05 18.58
N ARG A 55 -3.76 -23.03 17.76
CA ARG A 55 -2.76 -22.41 16.89
C ARG A 55 -1.56 -21.89 17.68
N ARG A 56 -1.80 -21.15 18.78
CA ARG A 56 -0.73 -20.65 19.65
C ARG A 56 0.06 -21.78 20.31
N GLU A 57 -0.60 -22.85 20.72
CA GLU A 57 0.06 -24.04 21.26
C GLU A 57 1.00 -24.68 20.24
N LEU A 58 0.53 -24.90 19.01
CA LEU A 58 1.33 -25.46 17.91
C LEU A 58 2.53 -24.58 17.56
N LEU A 59 2.33 -23.26 17.45
CA LEU A 59 3.43 -22.32 17.22
C LEU A 59 4.44 -22.35 18.36
N ARG A 60 4.02 -22.47 19.62
CA ARG A 60 4.95 -22.62 20.77
C ARG A 60 5.73 -23.92 20.71
N GLY A 61 5.06 -25.03 20.41
CA GLY A 61 5.70 -26.33 20.28
C GLY A 61 6.71 -26.35 19.13
N TRP A 62 6.37 -25.72 18.01
CA TRP A 62 7.21 -25.72 16.81
C TRP A 62 8.36 -24.72 16.87
N LEU A 63 8.09 -23.49 17.31
CA LEU A 63 9.06 -22.39 17.27
C LEU A 63 9.89 -22.27 18.55
N GLY A 64 9.46 -22.90 19.64
CA GLY A 64 10.15 -22.90 20.92
C GLY A 64 10.54 -21.49 21.37
N HIS A 65 11.85 -21.24 21.45
CA HIS A 65 12.45 -20.01 21.96
C HIS A 65 12.42 -18.82 20.98
N LEU A 66 11.91 -19.00 19.76
CA LEU A 66 11.72 -17.88 18.82
C LEU A 66 10.52 -17.00 19.19
N ILE A 67 9.70 -17.44 20.12
CA ILE A 67 8.58 -16.65 20.64
C ILE A 67 9.14 -15.69 21.70
N PRO A 68 9.09 -14.37 21.46
CA PRO A 68 9.49 -13.39 22.46
C PRO A 68 8.67 -13.59 23.73
N THR A 69 9.33 -13.84 24.85
CA THR A 69 8.65 -13.97 26.16
C THR A 69 8.27 -12.62 26.75
N ASP A 70 8.94 -11.55 26.32
CA ASP A 70 9.05 -10.33 27.13
C ASP A 70 8.46 -9.07 26.46
N ASN A 71 8.03 -9.14 25.20
CA ASN A 71 7.44 -7.99 24.51
C ASN A 71 6.25 -8.37 23.62
N VAL A 72 5.05 -8.19 24.17
CA VAL A 72 3.76 -8.40 23.48
C VAL A 72 3.46 -7.37 22.38
N HIS A 73 4.25 -6.30 22.28
CA HIS A 73 4.06 -5.23 21.28
C HIS A 73 5.07 -5.29 20.13
N ALA A 74 6.12 -6.11 20.22
CA ALA A 74 6.99 -6.36 19.07
C ALA A 74 6.20 -7.23 18.08
N VAL A 75 6.13 -6.82 16.81
CA VAL A 75 5.53 -7.60 15.72
C VAL A 75 6.16 -8.99 15.76
N TRP A 76 5.37 -9.97 16.16
CA TRP A 76 5.86 -11.31 16.44
C TRP A 76 5.95 -12.10 15.14
N ILE A 77 7.01 -12.90 14.98
CA ILE A 77 7.13 -13.85 13.87
C ILE A 77 5.88 -14.73 13.72
N GLY A 78 5.21 -15.10 14.80
CA GLY A 78 4.00 -15.93 14.71
C GLY A 78 2.75 -15.22 14.22
N ASP A 79 2.72 -13.88 14.21
CA ASP A 79 1.71 -13.12 13.47
C ASP A 79 2.01 -13.11 11.97
N ALA A 80 3.29 -13.25 11.60
CA ALA A 80 3.73 -13.44 10.23
C ALA A 80 3.69 -14.90 9.76
N VAL A 81 3.51 -15.88 10.65
CA VAL A 81 3.28 -17.26 10.22
C VAL A 81 1.85 -17.39 9.74
N HIS A 82 1.63 -17.89 8.54
CA HIS A 82 0.31 -18.17 7.99
C HIS A 82 0.39 -19.39 7.07
N LEU A 83 -0.56 -20.30 7.19
CA LEU A 83 -0.62 -21.55 6.44
C LEU A 83 0.69 -22.36 6.58
N GLY A 84 1.36 -22.29 7.73
CA GLY A 84 2.62 -23.00 7.98
C GLY A 84 3.87 -22.40 7.30
N PHE A 85 3.78 -21.20 6.71
CA PHE A 85 4.88 -20.44 6.11
C PHE A 85 5.06 -19.10 6.83
N VAL A 86 6.23 -18.47 6.68
CA VAL A 86 6.43 -17.09 7.11
C VAL A 86 6.07 -16.17 5.94
N ASP A 87 4.93 -15.48 6.04
CA ASP A 87 4.41 -14.61 4.98
C ASP A 87 5.26 -13.37 4.73
N ASP A 88 5.86 -12.82 5.79
CA ASP A 88 6.76 -11.67 5.74
C ASP A 88 7.73 -11.66 6.94
N LEU A 89 8.99 -12.05 6.68
CA LEU A 89 10.07 -11.93 7.63
C LEU A 89 10.57 -10.48 7.66
N ARG A 90 10.24 -9.77 8.74
CA ARG A 90 10.61 -8.36 8.90
C ARG A 90 11.92 -8.19 9.65
N PHE A 91 12.86 -7.53 9.00
CA PHE A 91 14.09 -7.01 9.56
C PHE A 91 14.01 -5.48 9.55
N ASP A 92 13.95 -4.85 10.71
CA ASP A 92 13.87 -3.39 10.85
C ASP A 92 14.93 -2.91 11.85
N ALA A 93 16.12 -2.59 11.34
CA ALA A 93 17.25 -2.14 12.16
C ALA A 93 17.04 -0.72 12.74
N TRP A 94 16.10 0.06 12.21
CA TRP A 94 15.79 1.39 12.74
C TRP A 94 15.01 1.33 14.06
N ILE A 95 14.19 0.29 14.22
CA ILE A 95 13.31 0.11 15.38
C ILE A 95 13.86 -0.95 16.34
N ASP A 96 14.44 -2.03 15.81
CA ASP A 96 14.91 -3.17 16.58
C ASP A 96 16.44 -3.23 16.60
N GLY A 97 17.04 -2.78 17.70
CA GLY A 97 18.50 -2.87 17.92
C GLY A 97 19.05 -4.29 17.98
N ASN A 98 18.21 -5.33 18.00
CA ASN A 98 18.59 -6.74 17.93
C ASN A 98 18.12 -7.43 16.63
N ALA A 99 17.72 -6.67 15.59
CA ALA A 99 17.18 -7.22 14.35
C ALA A 99 18.08 -8.29 13.72
N ALA A 100 19.41 -8.12 13.77
CA ALA A 100 20.37 -9.09 13.24
C ALA A 100 20.32 -10.44 13.99
N ALA A 101 20.36 -10.41 15.33
CA ALA A 101 20.25 -11.62 16.14
C ALA A 101 18.87 -12.29 15.99
N HIS A 102 17.82 -11.51 15.77
CA HIS A 102 16.49 -12.05 15.49
C HIS A 102 16.43 -12.76 14.14
N LEU A 103 17.00 -12.15 13.10
CA LEU A 103 17.12 -12.75 11.78
C LEU A 103 17.92 -14.06 11.84
N GLU A 104 19.10 -14.06 12.47
CA GLU A 104 19.93 -15.26 12.62
C GLU A 104 19.16 -16.41 13.30
N ARG A 105 18.46 -16.11 14.40
CA ARG A 105 17.64 -17.12 15.10
C ARG A 105 16.55 -17.72 14.20
N VAL A 106 15.89 -16.91 13.36
CA VAL A 106 14.90 -17.41 12.40
C VAL A 106 15.58 -18.26 11.32
N LEU A 107 16.70 -17.80 10.78
CA LEU A 107 17.42 -18.49 9.72
C LEU A 107 18.04 -19.82 10.19
N ASP A 108 18.37 -19.94 11.47
CA ASP A 108 18.85 -21.19 12.07
C ASP A 108 17.72 -22.13 12.51
N SER A 109 16.47 -21.69 12.41
CA SER A 109 15.31 -22.50 12.73
C SER A 109 14.76 -23.27 11.52
N PRO A 110 13.88 -24.26 11.74
CA PRO A 110 13.15 -24.91 10.67
C PRO A 110 12.28 -23.96 9.80
N LEU A 111 11.98 -22.74 10.27
CA LEU A 111 11.21 -21.76 9.50
C LEU A 111 11.97 -21.20 8.30
N ALA A 112 13.30 -21.20 8.34
CA ALA A 112 14.13 -20.57 7.31
C ALA A 112 13.79 -21.05 5.90
N ALA A 113 13.48 -22.35 5.78
CA ALA A 113 13.12 -22.96 4.50
C ALA A 113 11.73 -22.55 3.99
N TYR A 114 10.88 -21.92 4.80
CA TYR A 114 9.47 -21.65 4.48
C TYR A 114 9.14 -20.15 4.52
N VAL A 115 10.14 -19.29 4.29
CA VAL A 115 9.95 -17.84 4.15
C VAL A 115 9.41 -17.53 2.75
N ARG A 116 8.24 -16.88 2.68
CA ARG A 116 7.58 -16.46 1.44
C ARG A 116 7.73 -14.99 1.12
N GLY A 117 7.80 -14.16 2.14
CA GLY A 117 8.10 -12.74 2.01
C GLY A 117 9.20 -12.34 2.97
N ALA A 118 9.97 -11.32 2.62
CA ALA A 118 10.90 -10.69 3.54
C ALA A 118 10.95 -9.18 3.28
N THR A 119 11.00 -8.41 4.37
CA THR A 119 11.09 -6.95 4.35
C THR A 119 12.31 -6.52 5.14
N PHE A 120 13.23 -5.81 4.49
CA PHE A 120 14.45 -5.28 5.11
C PHE A 120 14.41 -3.77 5.15
N ARG A 121 14.59 -3.19 6.33
CA ARG A 121 14.71 -1.75 6.57
C ARG A 121 15.93 -1.49 7.43
N GLY A 122 16.78 -0.58 6.99
CA GLY A 122 18.00 -0.30 7.75
C GLY A 122 19.03 0.53 7.00
N GLU A 123 20.04 0.93 7.74
CA GLU A 123 21.27 1.51 7.21
C GLU A 123 22.13 0.42 6.52
N PRO A 124 23.03 0.81 5.60
CA PRO A 124 23.87 -0.14 4.87
C PRO A 124 24.65 -1.12 5.76
N ALA A 125 25.14 -0.66 6.92
CA ALA A 125 25.93 -1.47 7.84
C ALA A 125 25.16 -2.69 8.40
N ASP A 126 23.84 -2.56 8.53
CA ASP A 126 22.95 -3.62 9.04
C ASP A 126 22.30 -4.41 7.90
N LEU A 127 21.97 -3.72 6.80
CA LEU A 127 21.27 -4.30 5.66
C LEU A 127 22.10 -5.33 4.91
N GLU A 128 23.35 -5.02 4.61
CA GLU A 128 24.19 -5.91 3.79
C GLU A 128 24.43 -7.27 4.47
N PRO A 129 24.81 -7.34 5.76
CA PRO A 129 24.88 -8.61 6.48
C PRO A 129 23.56 -9.37 6.53
N ALA A 130 22.43 -8.67 6.70
CA ALA A 130 21.11 -9.30 6.75
C ALA A 130 20.72 -9.95 5.40
N LEU A 131 20.95 -9.25 4.30
CA LEU A 131 20.72 -9.78 2.96
C LEU A 131 21.69 -10.92 2.63
N ASP A 132 22.95 -10.84 3.07
CA ASP A 132 23.91 -11.92 2.89
C ASP A 132 23.51 -13.18 3.67
N ALA A 133 23.00 -13.02 4.90
CA ALA A 133 22.51 -14.13 5.71
C ALA A 133 21.34 -14.87 5.02
N ILE A 134 20.43 -14.13 4.39
CA ILE A 134 19.35 -14.70 3.57
C ILE A 134 19.91 -15.40 2.34
N ALA A 135 20.85 -14.76 1.66
CA ALA A 135 21.49 -15.26 0.45
C ALA A 135 22.39 -16.49 0.68
N ALA A 136 22.77 -16.78 1.93
CA ALA A 136 23.58 -17.93 2.29
C ALA A 136 22.85 -19.28 2.14
N ARG A 137 21.54 -19.27 1.93
CA ARG A 137 20.68 -20.46 1.79
C ARG A 137 19.76 -20.31 0.59
N GLU A 138 19.42 -21.41 -0.08
CA GLU A 138 18.41 -21.39 -1.15
C GLU A 138 17.03 -21.12 -0.55
N GLN A 139 16.44 -19.97 -0.90
CA GLN A 139 15.13 -19.50 -0.48
C GLN A 139 14.06 -19.95 -1.47
N ARG A 140 13.72 -21.25 -1.45
CA ARG A 140 12.82 -21.87 -2.43
C ARG A 140 11.41 -21.32 -2.45
N TRP A 141 10.98 -20.69 -1.36
CA TRP A 141 9.63 -20.19 -1.19
C TRP A 141 9.54 -18.66 -1.22
N LEU A 142 10.68 -17.95 -1.24
CA LEU A 142 10.68 -16.48 -1.21
C LEU A 142 10.17 -15.93 -2.55
N GLU A 143 8.96 -15.41 -2.52
CA GLU A 143 8.24 -14.86 -3.67
C GLU A 143 8.18 -13.33 -3.62
N ARG A 144 8.30 -12.73 -2.43
CA ARG A 144 8.23 -11.28 -2.22
C ARG A 144 9.46 -10.79 -1.45
N LEU A 145 10.07 -9.72 -1.94
CA LEU A 145 11.16 -9.04 -1.25
C LEU A 145 10.91 -7.54 -1.28
N THR A 146 10.91 -6.91 -0.10
CA THR A 146 10.84 -5.46 0.05
C THR A 146 12.14 -4.98 0.71
N ILE A 147 12.80 -4.00 0.11
CA ILE A 147 14.03 -3.40 0.66
C ILE A 147 13.82 -1.90 0.77
N TRP A 148 14.04 -1.38 1.96
CA TRP A 148 14.03 0.04 2.26
C TRP A 148 15.41 0.47 2.75
N SER A 149 16.15 1.12 1.87
CA SER A 149 17.47 1.65 2.20
C SER A 149 17.95 2.68 1.19
N ASN A 150 18.57 3.74 1.70
CA ASN A 150 19.20 4.78 0.89
C ASN A 150 20.61 4.40 0.42
N ALA A 151 21.07 3.18 0.69
CA ALA A 151 22.43 2.76 0.41
C ALA A 151 22.48 1.51 -0.45
N THR A 152 23.48 1.46 -1.33
CA THR A 152 23.69 0.34 -2.25
C THR A 152 24.45 -0.79 -1.58
N VAL A 153 23.95 -2.02 -1.76
CA VAL A 153 24.61 -3.25 -1.31
C VAL A 153 25.68 -3.67 -2.31
N SER A 154 26.71 -4.39 -1.86
CA SER A 154 27.74 -4.88 -2.77
C SER A 154 27.19 -5.80 -3.86
N ASP A 155 27.80 -5.75 -5.06
CA ASP A 155 27.45 -6.61 -6.20
C ASP A 155 27.51 -8.11 -5.84
N GLY A 156 28.40 -8.48 -4.93
CA GLY A 156 28.56 -9.86 -4.46
C GLY A 156 27.35 -10.36 -3.69
N VAL A 157 26.85 -9.57 -2.73
CA VAL A 157 25.64 -9.91 -1.96
C VAL A 157 24.43 -9.92 -2.87
N ARG A 158 24.27 -8.91 -3.74
CA ARG A 158 23.17 -8.86 -4.72
C ARG A 158 23.13 -10.09 -5.61
N THR A 159 24.27 -10.52 -6.15
CA THR A 159 24.35 -11.70 -7.03
C THR A 159 23.97 -12.98 -6.28
N ARG A 160 24.45 -13.16 -5.05
CA ARG A 160 24.08 -14.31 -4.22
C ARG A 160 22.61 -14.30 -3.85
N LEU A 161 22.06 -13.14 -3.51
CA LEU A 161 20.66 -12.97 -3.15
C LEU A 161 19.73 -13.43 -4.27
N PHE A 162 20.00 -13.02 -5.51
CA PHE A 162 19.20 -13.44 -6.66
C PHE A 162 19.40 -14.91 -7.02
N ALA A 163 20.62 -15.44 -6.89
CA ALA A 163 20.84 -16.88 -7.07
C ALA A 163 20.09 -17.71 -6.01
N ALA A 164 19.98 -17.18 -4.78
CA ALA A 164 19.29 -17.81 -3.67
C ALA A 164 17.76 -17.70 -3.76
N THR A 165 17.20 -16.86 -4.62
CA THR A 165 15.75 -16.54 -4.64
C THR A 165 15.10 -16.90 -6.00
N PRO A 166 15.18 -18.17 -6.44
CA PRO A 166 14.76 -18.58 -7.78
C PRO A 166 13.26 -18.43 -8.05
N ARG A 167 12.45 -18.12 -7.03
CA ARG A 167 11.01 -17.91 -7.14
C ARG A 167 10.58 -16.47 -6.83
N LEU A 168 11.52 -15.53 -6.72
CA LEU A 168 11.18 -14.14 -6.47
C LEU A 168 10.31 -13.59 -7.62
N ARG A 169 9.06 -13.26 -7.31
CA ARG A 169 8.06 -12.76 -8.27
C ARG A 169 7.80 -11.27 -8.09
N ARG A 170 7.81 -10.78 -6.85
CA ARG A 170 7.60 -9.38 -6.53
C ARG A 170 8.83 -8.81 -5.83
N LEU A 171 9.31 -7.69 -6.35
CA LEU A 171 10.39 -6.93 -5.73
C LEU A 171 9.94 -5.48 -5.56
N GLU A 172 10.07 -4.98 -4.33
CA GLU A 172 9.78 -3.60 -3.96
C GLU A 172 11.04 -2.94 -3.41
N LEU A 173 11.43 -1.82 -4.02
CA LEU A 173 12.63 -1.08 -3.67
C LEU A 173 12.28 0.35 -3.27
N HIS A 174 12.71 0.73 -2.08
CA HIS A 174 12.68 2.10 -1.57
C HIS A 174 14.13 2.54 -1.34
N GLY A 175 14.68 3.23 -2.33
CA GLY A 175 16.08 3.67 -2.42
C GLY A 175 16.96 2.81 -3.35
N PRO A 176 18.21 3.22 -3.62
CA PRO A 176 19.09 2.65 -4.66
C PRO A 176 19.75 1.32 -4.24
N ALA A 177 19.09 0.54 -3.38
CA ALA A 177 19.72 -0.52 -2.61
C ALA A 177 20.39 -1.60 -3.46
N LEU A 178 19.78 -1.98 -4.58
CA LEU A 178 20.32 -3.03 -5.44
C LEU A 178 21.11 -2.50 -6.65
N GLY A 179 21.11 -1.19 -6.92
CA GLY A 179 21.70 -0.67 -8.16
C GLY A 179 21.11 -1.31 -9.42
N ALA A 180 21.95 -1.59 -10.41
CA ALA A 180 21.57 -2.29 -11.63
C ALA A 180 21.56 -3.82 -11.45
N PHE A 181 20.48 -4.48 -11.88
CA PHE A 181 20.35 -5.93 -11.79
C PHE A 181 19.38 -6.50 -12.82
N SER A 182 19.42 -7.82 -13.02
CA SER A 182 18.38 -8.57 -13.74
C SER A 182 17.93 -9.76 -12.90
N HIS A 183 16.67 -10.15 -13.05
CA HIS A 183 16.11 -11.33 -12.41
C HIS A 183 15.15 -12.05 -13.36
N PRO A 184 15.29 -13.36 -13.58
CA PRO A 184 14.50 -14.06 -14.59
C PRO A 184 13.03 -14.28 -14.22
N THR A 185 12.67 -14.18 -12.93
CA THR A 185 11.32 -14.52 -12.44
C THR A 185 10.53 -13.35 -11.87
N ILE A 186 11.11 -12.15 -11.76
CA ILE A 186 10.37 -10.99 -11.24
C ILE A 186 9.32 -10.60 -12.26
N ARG A 187 8.06 -10.57 -11.84
CA ARG A 187 6.88 -10.17 -12.63
C ARG A 187 6.31 -8.84 -12.18
N GLU A 188 6.43 -8.53 -10.89
CA GLU A 188 5.97 -7.29 -10.29
C GLU A 188 7.18 -6.53 -9.76
N LEU A 189 7.44 -5.36 -10.32
CA LEU A 189 8.52 -4.48 -9.88
C LEU A 189 7.94 -3.16 -9.39
N GLN A 190 8.19 -2.84 -8.13
CA GLN A 190 7.78 -1.58 -7.52
C GLN A 190 9.01 -0.75 -7.15
N LEU A 191 9.10 0.46 -7.67
CA LEU A 191 10.22 1.37 -7.47
C LEU A 191 9.73 2.67 -6.84
N THR A 192 10.19 2.95 -5.62
CA THR A 192 9.87 4.18 -4.88
C THR A 192 11.10 5.06 -4.79
N GLY A 193 10.96 6.33 -5.16
CA GLY A 193 12.00 7.35 -5.16
C GLY A 193 12.74 7.48 -6.49
N LEU A 194 13.12 8.72 -6.81
CA LEU A 194 13.89 9.07 -8.00
C LEU A 194 15.25 8.36 -8.05
N ASP A 195 15.96 8.24 -6.92
CA ASP A 195 17.27 7.60 -6.85
C ASP A 195 17.18 6.11 -7.20
N THR A 196 16.14 5.43 -6.73
CA THR A 196 15.83 4.02 -7.05
C THR A 196 15.61 3.84 -8.55
N CYS A 197 14.74 4.67 -9.12
CA CYS A 197 14.40 4.63 -10.55
C CYS A 197 15.63 4.92 -11.41
N SER A 198 16.50 5.82 -10.96
CA SER A 198 17.73 6.19 -11.65
C SER A 198 18.79 5.09 -11.56
N ALA A 199 18.98 4.48 -10.38
CA ALA A 199 19.96 3.42 -10.16
C ALA A 199 19.77 2.21 -11.07
N ILE A 200 18.52 1.90 -11.43
CA ILE A 200 18.19 0.81 -12.35
C ILE A 200 18.36 1.24 -13.83
N GLY A 201 18.09 2.52 -14.14
CA GLY A 201 18.08 3.05 -15.51
C GLY A 201 19.44 3.25 -16.17
N PHE A 202 20.56 3.16 -15.44
CA PHE A 202 21.89 3.42 -16.01
C PHE A 202 22.56 2.23 -16.69
N ALA A 203 22.03 1.02 -16.54
CA ALA A 203 22.62 -0.18 -17.11
C ALA A 203 21.79 -0.72 -18.27
N ASP A 204 22.44 -1.42 -19.21
CA ASP A 204 21.80 -2.20 -20.27
C ASP A 204 21.11 -3.45 -19.69
N VAL A 205 20.18 -3.22 -18.76
CA VAL A 205 19.42 -4.22 -18.03
C VAL A 205 18.15 -4.56 -18.78
N THR A 206 17.80 -5.85 -18.76
CA THR A 206 16.53 -6.35 -19.27
C THR A 206 15.80 -7.10 -18.15
N PHE A 207 14.51 -6.82 -18.00
CA PHE A 207 13.60 -7.60 -17.18
C PHE A 207 12.60 -8.32 -18.07
N ASP A 208 12.97 -9.51 -18.52
CA ASP A 208 12.18 -10.28 -19.49
C ASP A 208 10.81 -10.69 -18.95
N ALA A 209 10.69 -10.89 -17.63
CA ALA A 209 9.48 -11.39 -16.99
C ALA A 209 8.60 -10.30 -16.33
N VAL A 210 9.05 -9.04 -16.25
CA VAL A 210 8.26 -7.98 -15.61
C VAL A 210 7.01 -7.68 -16.44
N GLU A 211 5.86 -7.96 -15.85
CA GLU A 211 4.52 -7.76 -16.42
C GLU A 211 3.86 -6.50 -15.84
N HIS A 212 4.17 -6.18 -14.58
CA HIS A 212 3.63 -5.05 -13.83
C HIS A 212 4.76 -4.17 -13.27
N LEU A 213 4.73 -2.89 -13.62
CA LEU A 213 5.65 -1.88 -13.11
C LEU A 213 4.87 -0.84 -12.31
N ASP A 214 5.22 -0.67 -11.05
CA ASP A 214 4.65 0.35 -10.16
C ASP A 214 5.74 1.37 -9.82
N LEU A 215 5.55 2.62 -10.24
CA LEU A 215 6.51 3.70 -10.01
C LEU A 215 5.92 4.73 -9.06
N VAL A 216 6.74 5.14 -8.10
CA VAL A 216 6.50 6.30 -7.25
C VAL A 216 7.77 7.14 -7.30
N ILE A 217 7.79 8.14 -8.17
CA ILE A 217 8.98 8.95 -8.44
C ILE A 217 9.08 10.10 -7.43
N ALA A 218 7.97 10.83 -7.26
CA ALA A 218 7.83 11.91 -6.29
C ALA A 218 7.33 11.34 -4.96
N ASP A 219 8.23 10.75 -4.18
CA ASP A 219 7.89 10.33 -2.82
C ASP A 219 7.64 11.57 -1.93
N SER A 220 6.54 11.50 -1.19
CA SER A 220 6.05 12.47 -0.19
C SER A 220 7.09 12.98 0.81
N THR A 221 8.20 12.27 1.01
CA THR A 221 9.33 12.76 1.82
C THR A 221 9.97 14.01 1.24
N TYR A 222 9.86 14.23 -0.07
CA TYR A 222 10.15 15.50 -0.69
C TYR A 222 8.84 16.29 -0.75
N TRP A 223 8.54 17.03 0.31
CA TRP A 223 7.53 18.10 0.28
C TRP A 223 8.06 19.24 -0.58
N VAL A 224 8.16 18.96 -1.86
CA VAL A 224 8.49 19.91 -2.92
C VAL A 224 7.27 20.80 -3.05
N GLY A 225 7.40 22.09 -2.73
CA GLY A 225 6.32 23.04 -3.02
C GLY A 225 5.96 22.99 -4.51
N ASP A 226 4.72 23.32 -4.86
CA ASP A 226 4.20 23.16 -6.24
C ASP A 226 5.14 23.71 -7.34
N GLU A 227 5.94 24.75 -7.03
CA GLU A 227 6.90 25.38 -7.95
C GLU A 227 8.14 24.52 -8.29
N GLU A 228 8.52 23.55 -7.45
CA GLU A 228 9.73 22.74 -7.68
C GLU A 228 9.42 21.39 -8.38
N ILE A 229 8.15 21.04 -8.60
CA ILE A 229 7.73 19.79 -9.29
C ILE A 229 8.20 19.77 -10.75
N GLU A 230 8.27 20.93 -11.40
CA GLU A 230 8.76 21.05 -12.78
C GLU A 230 10.24 20.66 -12.91
N GLN A 231 11.02 20.78 -11.82
CA GLN A 231 12.44 20.50 -11.81
C GLN A 231 12.77 19.04 -11.50
N VAL A 232 11.79 18.22 -11.10
CA VAL A 232 12.02 16.79 -10.85
C VAL A 232 12.57 16.17 -12.14
N PRO A 233 13.81 15.67 -12.13
CA PRO A 233 14.40 15.09 -13.33
C PRO A 233 13.63 13.83 -13.69
N ILE A 234 13.50 13.63 -15.00
CA ILE A 234 12.85 12.45 -15.53
C ILE A 234 13.72 11.22 -15.17
N PRO A 235 13.17 10.19 -14.52
CA PRO A 235 13.94 9.02 -14.13
C PRO A 235 14.50 8.29 -15.35
N GLN A 236 15.73 7.78 -15.25
CA GLN A 236 16.40 7.06 -16.34
C GLN A 236 15.84 5.65 -16.59
N VAL A 237 14.83 5.19 -15.84
CA VAL A 237 14.19 3.87 -15.98
C VAL A 237 13.73 3.57 -17.43
N VAL A 238 13.55 4.61 -18.23
CA VAL A 238 13.28 4.61 -19.69
C VAL A 238 14.22 3.72 -20.51
N ARG A 239 15.45 3.48 -20.05
CA ARG A 239 16.45 2.71 -20.81
C ARG A 239 16.34 1.20 -20.63
N VAL A 240 15.56 0.76 -19.65
CA VAL A 240 15.43 -0.65 -19.29
C VAL A 240 14.48 -1.35 -20.25
N ARG A 241 14.86 -2.53 -20.74
CA ARG A 241 13.98 -3.32 -21.60
C ARG A 241 13.06 -4.20 -20.77
N MET A 242 11.75 -4.13 -21.02
CA MET A 242 10.73 -4.93 -20.33
C MET A 242 9.73 -5.48 -21.37
N PRO A 243 10.12 -6.46 -22.20
CA PRO A 243 9.29 -6.94 -23.32
C PRO A 243 7.94 -7.53 -22.87
N SER A 244 7.86 -8.03 -21.63
CA SER A 244 6.63 -8.57 -21.05
C SER A 244 5.77 -7.53 -20.33
N LEU A 245 6.18 -6.25 -20.30
CA LEU A 245 5.43 -5.22 -19.58
C LEU A 245 4.04 -5.04 -20.20
N ARG A 246 3.00 -5.13 -19.36
CA ARG A 246 1.58 -4.96 -19.76
C ARG A 246 0.85 -3.93 -18.91
N SER A 247 1.26 -3.76 -17.65
CA SER A 247 0.61 -2.87 -16.70
C SER A 247 1.60 -1.88 -16.11
N VAL A 248 1.23 -0.60 -16.08
CA VAL A 248 1.98 0.43 -15.36
C VAL A 248 1.08 1.15 -14.37
N ASP A 249 1.55 1.25 -13.13
CA ASP A 249 0.91 2.00 -12.05
C ASP A 249 1.76 3.24 -11.72
N LEU A 250 1.15 4.42 -11.90
CA LEU A 250 1.68 5.74 -11.54
C LEU A 250 0.77 6.43 -10.53
N SER A 251 -0.15 5.70 -9.90
CA SER A 251 -1.27 6.28 -9.17
C SER A 251 -0.91 6.95 -7.85
N ARG A 252 0.31 6.70 -7.39
CA ARG A 252 0.90 7.30 -6.19
C ARG A 252 1.80 8.50 -6.51
N ASP A 253 2.04 8.78 -7.78
CA ASP A 253 2.77 9.97 -8.21
C ASP A 253 1.86 11.21 -8.27
N VAL A 254 2.50 12.38 -8.28
CA VAL A 254 1.81 13.63 -8.67
C VAL A 254 1.51 13.61 -10.17
N ALA A 255 0.36 14.16 -10.56
CA ALA A 255 -0.13 14.12 -11.94
C ALA A 255 0.91 14.63 -12.97
N ALA A 256 1.56 15.76 -12.67
CA ALA A 256 2.61 16.33 -13.52
C ALA A 256 3.78 15.36 -13.79
N VAL A 257 4.20 14.58 -12.80
CA VAL A 257 5.26 13.58 -12.94
C VAL A 257 4.77 12.38 -13.73
N ALA A 258 3.55 11.90 -13.47
CA ALA A 258 2.94 10.82 -14.24
C ALA A 258 2.86 11.16 -15.74
N TRP A 259 2.41 12.36 -16.10
CA TRP A 259 2.28 12.79 -17.50
C TRP A 259 3.62 12.95 -18.21
N ARG A 260 4.67 13.34 -17.49
CA ARG A 260 6.04 13.37 -18.04
C ARG A 260 6.65 11.98 -18.19
N THR A 261 6.19 11.01 -17.40
CA THR A 261 6.70 9.64 -17.38
C THR A 261 6.05 8.75 -18.44
N LEU A 262 4.75 8.90 -18.72
CA LEU A 262 4.07 8.06 -19.73
C LEU A 262 4.72 8.08 -21.14
N PRO A 263 5.15 9.23 -21.70
CA PRO A 263 5.72 9.29 -23.06
C PRO A 263 7.03 8.53 -23.23
N ILE A 264 7.70 8.21 -22.12
CA ILE A 264 9.06 7.67 -22.09
C ILE A 264 9.09 6.28 -21.44
N LEU A 265 7.95 5.69 -21.11
CA LEU A 265 7.92 4.33 -20.58
C LEU A 265 8.62 3.36 -21.56
N PRO A 266 9.24 2.29 -21.07
CA PRO A 266 9.73 1.22 -21.93
C PRO A 266 8.55 0.43 -22.52
N ASN A 267 8.74 -0.12 -23.72
CA ASN A 267 7.79 -1.06 -24.35
C ASN A 267 6.33 -0.57 -24.42
N ARG A 268 6.15 0.74 -24.67
CA ARG A 268 4.85 1.43 -24.75
C ARG A 268 3.84 0.76 -25.68
N GLU A 269 4.33 0.15 -26.75
CA GLU A 269 3.53 -0.59 -27.73
C GLU A 269 2.81 -1.82 -27.15
N HIS A 270 3.23 -2.32 -25.98
CA HIS A 270 2.68 -3.52 -25.35
C HIS A 270 1.83 -3.25 -24.09
N ILE A 271 1.81 -2.00 -23.58
CA ILE A 271 1.07 -1.66 -22.38
C ILE A 271 -0.44 -1.72 -22.67
N THR A 272 -1.14 -2.58 -21.93
CA THR A 272 -2.59 -2.80 -22.04
C THR A 272 -3.38 -2.15 -20.90
N ARG A 273 -2.74 -1.90 -19.76
CA ARG A 273 -3.36 -1.29 -18.57
C ARG A 273 -2.52 -0.15 -18.00
N LEU A 274 -3.17 0.95 -17.67
CA LEU A 274 -2.60 2.03 -16.87
C LEU A 274 -3.42 2.25 -15.61
N ARG A 275 -2.75 2.48 -14.49
CA ARG A 275 -3.35 3.02 -13.26
C ARG A 275 -2.70 4.36 -12.95
N LEU A 276 -3.51 5.40 -12.81
CA LEU A 276 -3.08 6.81 -12.85
C LEU A 276 -3.56 7.58 -11.61
N PRO A 277 -2.91 8.71 -11.27
CA PRO A 277 -3.36 9.56 -10.17
C PRO A 277 -4.67 10.27 -10.53
N ALA A 278 -5.28 10.95 -9.55
CA ALA A 278 -6.48 11.76 -9.79
C ALA A 278 -6.24 12.84 -10.84
N LEU A 279 -7.22 13.05 -11.72
CA LEU A 279 -7.22 14.14 -12.69
C LEU A 279 -7.81 15.39 -12.01
N ARG A 280 -7.02 16.46 -11.95
CA ARG A 280 -7.36 17.71 -11.26
C ARG A 280 -8.02 18.74 -12.16
N GLY A 281 -8.00 18.55 -13.48
CA GLY A 281 -8.72 19.43 -14.40
C GLY A 281 -8.52 19.11 -15.87
N PHE A 282 -8.91 20.05 -16.74
CA PHE A 282 -8.82 19.90 -18.20
C PHE A 282 -7.38 19.74 -18.69
N ALA A 283 -6.40 20.38 -18.05
CA ALA A 283 -5.00 20.23 -18.41
C ALA A 283 -4.50 18.77 -18.24
N ASP A 284 -4.88 18.11 -17.14
CA ASP A 284 -4.57 16.68 -16.93
C ASP A 284 -5.29 15.79 -17.94
N GLN A 285 -6.53 16.12 -18.29
CA GLN A 285 -7.27 15.40 -19.33
C GLN A 285 -6.59 15.50 -20.70
N ASP A 286 -6.14 16.70 -21.08
CA ASP A 286 -5.43 16.91 -22.35
C ASP A 286 -4.08 16.17 -22.34
N ALA A 287 -3.35 16.22 -21.22
CA ALA A 287 -2.11 15.48 -21.03
C ALA A 287 -2.33 13.96 -21.11
N LEU A 288 -3.41 13.44 -20.52
CA LEU A 288 -3.81 12.04 -20.62
C LEU A 288 -4.09 11.64 -22.07
N VAL A 289 -4.88 12.45 -22.80
CA VAL A 289 -5.19 12.21 -24.21
C VAL A 289 -3.91 12.16 -25.05
N ASP A 290 -3.00 13.12 -24.84
CA ASP A 290 -1.73 13.18 -25.56
C ASP A 290 -0.82 11.98 -25.22
N ALA A 291 -0.71 11.60 -23.95
CA ALA A 291 0.12 10.48 -23.50
C ALA A 291 -0.36 9.14 -24.07
N VAL A 292 -1.68 8.93 -24.13
CA VAL A 292 -2.32 7.70 -24.62
C VAL A 292 -2.16 7.50 -26.14
N ARG A 293 -1.93 8.56 -26.93
CA ARG A 293 -1.72 8.42 -28.39
C ARG A 293 -0.57 7.48 -28.75
N GLY A 294 0.45 7.40 -27.91
CA GLY A 294 1.62 6.52 -28.11
C GLY A 294 1.47 5.12 -27.51
N LEU A 295 0.28 4.74 -27.02
CA LEU A 295 0.02 3.44 -26.38
C LEU A 295 -1.02 2.66 -27.21
N PRO A 296 -0.63 2.06 -28.36
CA PRO A 296 -1.57 1.43 -29.27
C PRO A 296 -2.30 0.23 -28.65
N ALA A 297 -1.66 -0.55 -27.77
CA ALA A 297 -2.27 -1.73 -27.13
C ALA A 297 -3.16 -1.41 -25.92
N LEU A 298 -3.26 -0.16 -25.48
CA LEU A 298 -3.97 0.22 -24.26
C LEU A 298 -5.47 -0.08 -24.34
N THR A 299 -5.98 -0.92 -23.46
CA THR A 299 -7.40 -1.27 -23.38
C THR A 299 -8.07 -0.77 -22.11
N GLU A 300 -7.30 -0.49 -21.06
CA GLU A 300 -7.84 -0.11 -19.76
C GLU A 300 -7.04 1.04 -19.13
N ILE A 301 -7.77 2.02 -18.59
CA ILE A 301 -7.23 3.10 -17.77
C ILE A 301 -8.03 3.14 -16.48
N GLU A 302 -7.35 3.06 -15.36
CA GLU A 302 -7.92 3.23 -14.02
C GLU A 302 -7.40 4.53 -13.40
N ILE A 303 -8.31 5.39 -12.96
CA ILE A 303 -7.97 6.55 -12.13
C ILE A 303 -8.07 6.09 -10.67
N ALA A 304 -6.97 6.02 -9.94
CA ALA A 304 -6.96 5.36 -8.63
C ALA A 304 -7.69 6.16 -7.54
N ARG A 305 -7.81 7.47 -7.70
CA ARG A 305 -8.42 8.38 -6.73
C ARG A 305 -9.52 9.22 -7.39
N PRO A 306 -10.63 9.48 -6.70
CA PRO A 306 -11.62 10.46 -7.14
C PRO A 306 -10.97 11.80 -7.45
N GLY A 307 -11.59 12.50 -8.39
CA GLY A 307 -11.36 13.92 -8.60
C GLY A 307 -12.68 14.67 -8.53
N TYR A 308 -12.61 15.98 -8.72
CA TYR A 308 -13.78 16.83 -8.95
C TYR A 308 -14.25 16.82 -10.41
N PHE A 309 -13.39 16.30 -11.28
CA PHE A 309 -13.57 16.25 -12.72
C PHE A 309 -13.93 14.83 -13.15
N VAL A 310 -14.97 14.70 -14.00
CA VAL A 310 -15.29 13.44 -14.67
C VAL A 310 -14.54 13.40 -15.99
N PRO A 311 -13.52 12.53 -16.13
CA PRO A 311 -12.73 12.49 -17.33
C PRO A 311 -13.49 11.91 -18.52
N ARG A 312 -13.06 12.33 -19.70
CA ARG A 312 -13.55 11.80 -20.96
C ARG A 312 -12.64 10.65 -21.39
N THR A 313 -13.24 9.61 -21.96
CA THR A 313 -12.46 8.50 -22.54
C THR A 313 -11.51 9.05 -23.61
N PRO A 314 -10.18 8.82 -23.49
CA PRO A 314 -9.22 9.47 -24.37
C PRO A 314 -9.27 8.97 -25.82
N ARG A 315 -9.79 7.74 -26.04
CA ARG A 315 -10.09 7.19 -27.36
C ARG A 315 -11.17 6.10 -27.27
N GLU A 316 -11.82 5.80 -28.38
CA GLU A 316 -12.77 4.68 -28.48
C GLU A 316 -12.07 3.34 -28.18
N GLY A 317 -12.79 2.41 -27.55
CA GLY A 317 -12.28 1.08 -27.21
C GLY A 317 -11.46 0.98 -25.92
N ILE A 318 -11.18 2.10 -25.23
CA ILE A 318 -10.60 2.08 -23.87
C ILE A 318 -11.71 1.98 -22.83
N ASN A 319 -11.58 1.00 -21.93
CA ASN A 319 -12.33 0.95 -20.68
C ASN A 319 -11.72 1.96 -19.69
N LEU A 320 -12.41 3.06 -19.44
CA LEU A 320 -12.00 4.07 -18.46
C LEU A 320 -12.75 3.83 -17.15
N ILE A 321 -12.02 3.36 -16.14
CA ILE A 321 -12.52 3.11 -14.79
C ILE A 321 -12.22 4.34 -13.94
N VAL A 322 -13.28 5.03 -13.50
CA VAL A 322 -13.18 6.24 -12.67
C VAL A 322 -13.98 6.00 -11.39
N PRO A 323 -13.41 6.25 -10.20
CA PRO A 323 -14.16 6.23 -8.96
C PRO A 323 -15.18 7.37 -8.92
N GLU A 324 -16.18 7.24 -8.05
CA GLU A 324 -17.18 8.29 -7.84
C GLU A 324 -16.51 9.61 -7.44
N PRO A 325 -16.91 10.75 -8.03
CA PRO A 325 -16.38 12.05 -7.65
C PRO A 325 -16.52 12.35 -6.16
N TRP A 326 -15.63 13.18 -5.63
CA TRP A 326 -15.74 13.60 -4.23
C TRP A 326 -17.08 14.32 -3.96
N PRO A 327 -17.72 14.04 -2.81
CA PRO A 327 -18.99 14.66 -2.46
C PRO A 327 -18.82 16.11 -1.97
N TRP A 328 -17.61 16.63 -1.78
CA TRP A 328 -17.31 18.03 -1.44
C TRP A 328 -16.86 18.84 -2.68
N PRO A 329 -16.76 20.17 -2.62
CA PRO A 329 -16.10 20.96 -3.68
C PRO A 329 -14.58 20.94 -3.50
N GLU A 330 -13.82 21.46 -4.47
CA GLU A 330 -12.37 21.69 -4.32
C GLU A 330 -12.07 22.54 -3.08
N PRO A 331 -10.95 22.32 -2.36
CA PRO A 331 -10.59 23.10 -1.20
C PRO A 331 -10.54 24.61 -1.48
N ALA A 332 -10.06 25.01 -2.67
CA ALA A 332 -10.06 26.41 -3.10
C ALA A 332 -11.49 26.98 -3.28
N ASN A 333 -12.46 26.12 -3.56
CA ASN A 333 -13.88 26.46 -3.74
C ASN A 333 -14.72 26.22 -2.48
N CYS A 334 -14.16 25.68 -1.39
CA CYS A 334 -14.84 25.56 -0.10
C CYS A 334 -15.15 26.93 0.54
N GLY A 335 -14.62 28.02 -0.03
CA GLY A 335 -14.75 29.38 0.47
C GLY A 335 -13.82 29.61 1.67
N HIS A 336 -13.28 30.83 1.77
CA HIS A 336 -12.62 31.29 3.00
C HIS A 336 -13.64 31.68 4.09
N MET A 337 -14.89 31.24 3.97
CA MET A 337 -15.92 31.59 4.93
C MET A 337 -16.01 30.50 5.98
N PRO A 338 -15.83 30.84 7.27
CA PRO A 338 -16.03 29.89 8.33
C PRO A 338 -17.50 29.47 8.44
N PHE A 339 -17.71 28.27 8.95
CA PHE A 339 -19.03 27.74 9.29
C PHE A 339 -19.20 27.74 10.79
N LEU A 340 -20.30 28.29 11.27
CA LEU A 340 -20.69 28.18 12.66
C LEU A 340 -21.53 26.91 12.84
N ILE A 341 -21.02 25.95 13.61
CA ILE A 341 -21.73 24.71 13.94
C ILE A 341 -22.18 24.77 15.38
N THR A 342 -23.49 24.77 15.60
CA THR A 342 -24.11 24.85 16.92
C THR A 342 -24.91 23.59 17.21
N ARG A 343 -24.59 22.89 18.30
CA ARG A 343 -25.40 21.76 18.78
C ARG A 343 -26.66 22.26 19.46
N SER A 344 -27.79 21.59 19.25
CA SER A 344 -29.04 21.92 19.93
C SER A 344 -28.86 21.92 21.46
N GLY A 345 -29.16 23.04 22.10
CA GLY A 345 -29.01 23.23 23.55
C GLY A 345 -27.62 23.69 24.01
N ALA A 346 -26.62 23.80 23.11
CA ALA A 346 -25.34 24.40 23.43
C ALA A 346 -25.46 25.94 23.54
N ALA A 347 -24.70 26.53 24.46
CA ALA A 347 -24.68 27.99 24.65
C ALA A 347 -23.88 28.74 23.57
N HIS A 348 -22.93 28.05 22.93
CA HIS A 348 -22.01 28.55 21.92
C HIS A 348 -21.89 27.53 20.79
N GLY A 349 -21.55 28.01 19.59
CA GLY A 349 -21.20 27.17 18.45
C GLY A 349 -19.70 27.24 18.17
N GLU A 350 -19.21 26.29 17.39
CA GLU A 350 -17.81 26.18 16.99
C GLU A 350 -17.63 26.67 15.55
N VAL A 351 -16.58 27.45 15.33
CA VAL A 351 -16.25 28.05 14.03
C VAL A 351 -15.25 27.15 13.31
N VAL A 352 -15.67 26.53 12.20
CA VAL A 352 -14.85 25.55 11.47
C VAL A 352 -14.56 25.99 10.04
N TRP A 353 -13.40 25.56 9.54
CA TRP A 353 -12.93 25.84 8.18
C TRP A 353 -13.05 24.58 7.32
N LEU A 354 -13.88 24.66 6.27
CA LEU A 354 -14.20 23.51 5.43
C LEU A 354 -13.07 23.10 4.49
N ASP A 355 -12.19 24.02 4.11
CA ASP A 355 -11.04 23.74 3.24
C ASP A 355 -10.03 22.81 3.93
N ALA A 356 -9.79 22.99 5.23
CA ALA A 356 -8.96 22.09 6.03
C ALA A 356 -9.52 20.66 6.05
N ALA A 357 -10.84 20.51 6.25
CA ALA A 357 -11.51 19.21 6.20
C ALA A 357 -11.44 18.61 4.80
N ALA A 358 -11.69 19.40 3.75
CA ALA A 358 -11.61 18.95 2.36
C ALA A 358 -10.20 18.45 2.01
N ARG A 359 -9.12 19.15 2.39
CA ARG A 359 -7.73 18.71 2.16
C ARG A 359 -7.40 17.40 2.87
N GLN A 360 -7.81 17.26 4.12
CA GLN A 360 -7.62 16.00 4.86
C GLN A 360 -8.41 14.85 4.22
N LEU A 361 -9.65 15.11 3.80
CA LEU A 361 -10.46 14.12 3.10
C LEU A 361 -9.85 13.75 1.74
N GLU A 362 -9.33 14.69 0.96
CA GLU A 362 -8.64 14.34 -0.30
C GLU A 362 -7.46 13.38 -0.09
N ALA A 363 -6.71 13.57 1.00
CA ALA A 363 -5.56 12.75 1.33
C ALA A 363 -5.96 11.34 1.80
N TRP A 364 -7.01 11.24 2.63
CA TRP A 364 -7.30 10.02 3.39
C TRP A 364 -8.61 9.33 3.03
N PHE A 365 -9.53 9.95 2.28
CA PHE A 365 -10.91 9.44 2.15
C PHE A 365 -11.02 8.04 1.56
N ASN A 366 -10.14 7.70 0.61
CA ASN A 366 -10.11 6.38 -0.02
C ASN A 366 -9.03 5.48 0.58
N ASP A 367 -8.36 5.93 1.64
CA ASP A 367 -7.47 5.10 2.43
C ASP A 367 -8.30 4.17 3.33
N ASP A 368 -7.78 2.97 3.59
CA ASP A 368 -8.44 1.99 4.46
C ASP A 368 -8.52 2.46 5.92
N SER A 369 -7.77 3.52 6.29
CA SER A 369 -7.86 4.17 7.60
C SER A 369 -9.21 4.84 7.89
N ILE A 370 -9.99 5.23 6.88
CA ILE A 370 -11.35 5.72 7.08
C ILE A 370 -12.32 4.54 6.95
N SER A 371 -13.11 4.29 7.99
CA SER A 371 -14.13 3.24 7.95
C SER A 371 -15.21 3.53 6.89
N PRO A 372 -15.90 2.49 6.36
CA PRO A 372 -17.06 2.68 5.50
C PRO A 372 -18.13 3.60 6.11
N GLU A 373 -18.37 3.50 7.42
CA GLU A 373 -19.30 4.36 8.16
C GLU A 373 -18.82 5.82 8.19
N GLY A 374 -17.52 6.05 8.42
CA GLY A 374 -16.91 7.38 8.37
C GLY A 374 -17.05 8.03 6.99
N ARG A 375 -16.79 7.28 5.91
CA ARG A 375 -17.01 7.74 4.55
C ARG A 375 -18.47 8.11 4.27
N ALA A 376 -19.41 7.27 4.70
CA ALA A 376 -20.84 7.53 4.55
C ALA A 376 -21.28 8.78 5.34
N ALA A 377 -20.75 8.97 6.54
CA ALA A 377 -21.01 10.13 7.37
C ALA A 377 -20.51 11.43 6.72
N TRP A 378 -19.28 11.44 6.19
CA TRP A 378 -18.75 12.58 5.42
C TRP A 378 -19.56 12.88 4.16
N ARG A 379 -19.96 11.84 3.39
CA ARG A 379 -20.85 12.02 2.23
C ARG A 379 -22.16 12.70 2.64
N THR A 380 -22.74 12.29 3.76
CA THR A 380 -23.98 12.87 4.30
C THR A 380 -23.79 14.32 4.74
N PHE A 381 -22.71 14.62 5.47
CA PHE A 381 -22.36 15.98 5.87
C PHE A 381 -22.26 16.91 4.66
N TRP A 382 -21.46 16.55 3.66
CA TRP A 382 -21.25 17.39 2.48
C TRP A 382 -22.49 17.53 1.59
N ALA A 383 -23.30 16.47 1.46
CA ALA A 383 -24.59 16.54 0.78
C ALA A 383 -25.56 17.52 1.48
N THR A 384 -25.49 17.60 2.81
CA THR A 384 -26.35 18.46 3.64
C THR A 384 -26.01 19.94 3.46
N ILE A 385 -24.72 20.28 3.37
CA ILE A 385 -24.27 21.67 3.29
C ILE A 385 -24.14 22.22 1.85
N LYS A 386 -24.19 21.37 0.82
CA LYS A 386 -24.16 21.79 -0.61
C LYS A 386 -25.43 22.48 -1.11
N GLY A 387 -26.47 22.63 -0.29
CA GLY A 387 -27.74 23.26 -0.67
C GLY A 387 -27.67 24.79 -0.77
N PRO A 388 -28.63 25.45 -1.46
CA PRO A 388 -28.67 26.92 -1.61
C PRO A 388 -29.03 27.67 -0.31
N ARG A 389 -29.07 26.99 0.83
CA ARG A 389 -29.52 27.55 2.10
C ARG A 389 -28.32 28.10 2.86
N SER A 390 -28.52 29.20 3.58
CA SER A 390 -27.52 29.74 4.52
C SER A 390 -27.33 28.87 5.77
N TRP A 391 -28.19 27.86 5.97
CA TRP A 391 -28.09 26.93 7.08
C TRP A 391 -28.61 25.53 6.72
N ALA A 392 -28.14 24.53 7.46
CA ALA A 392 -28.60 23.15 7.39
C ALA A 392 -28.62 22.47 8.78
N GLU A 393 -29.34 21.37 8.90
CA GLU A 393 -29.40 20.55 10.13
C GLU A 393 -28.94 19.13 9.84
N LEU A 394 -28.17 18.54 10.75
CA LEU A 394 -27.63 17.19 10.65
C LEU A 394 -27.69 16.50 12.02
N PRO A 395 -27.98 15.19 12.12
CA PRO A 395 -27.84 14.49 13.39
C PRO A 395 -26.41 14.59 13.93
N ALA A 396 -26.26 14.91 15.21
CA ALA A 396 -24.96 15.09 15.86
C ALA A 396 -24.10 13.82 15.76
N THR A 397 -24.73 12.65 15.79
CA THR A 397 -24.05 11.36 15.64
C THR A 397 -23.37 11.19 14.28
N VAL A 398 -23.96 11.71 13.20
CA VAL A 398 -23.33 11.65 11.87
C VAL A 398 -22.05 12.48 11.85
N LEU A 399 -22.08 13.69 12.40
CA LEU A 399 -20.89 14.54 12.46
C LEU A 399 -19.82 13.96 13.40
N ALA A 400 -20.23 13.36 14.52
CA ALA A 400 -19.31 12.68 15.43
C ALA A 400 -18.56 11.53 14.72
N THR A 401 -19.29 10.63 14.05
CA THR A 401 -18.70 9.52 13.28
C THR A 401 -17.76 10.03 12.19
N ALA A 402 -18.14 11.10 11.48
CA ALA A 402 -17.29 11.73 10.48
C ALA A 402 -15.95 12.21 11.10
N LEU A 403 -16.00 12.96 12.21
CA LEU A 403 -14.80 13.49 12.86
C LEU A 403 -13.93 12.41 13.52
N GLU A 404 -14.52 11.35 14.06
CA GLU A 404 -13.79 10.21 14.61
C GLU A 404 -13.01 9.45 13.54
N SER A 405 -13.55 9.38 12.32
CA SER A 405 -12.90 8.74 11.18
C SER A 405 -11.74 9.54 10.59
N LEU A 406 -11.53 10.79 11.01
CA LEU A 406 -10.40 11.64 10.63
C LEU A 406 -9.69 12.21 11.86
N PRO A 407 -8.95 11.39 12.62
CA PRO A 407 -8.30 11.85 13.85
C PRO A 407 -7.39 13.04 13.63
N SER A 408 -6.70 13.11 12.49
CA SER A 408 -5.76 14.17 12.09
C SER A 408 -6.38 15.57 11.96
N LEU A 409 -7.71 15.67 11.83
CA LEU A 409 -8.42 16.95 11.82
C LEU A 409 -8.51 17.52 13.25
N VAL A 410 -7.35 17.89 13.81
CA VAL A 410 -7.21 18.36 15.19
C VAL A 410 -7.00 19.87 15.29
N GLU A 411 -7.03 20.64 14.21
CA GLU A 411 -6.72 22.07 14.29
C GLU A 411 -7.97 22.94 14.41
N GLY A 412 -7.91 23.92 15.32
CA GLY A 412 -8.97 24.89 15.59
C GLY A 412 -10.32 24.24 15.91
N GLY A 413 -11.39 24.91 15.45
CA GLY A 413 -12.79 24.58 15.76
C GLY A 413 -13.20 23.12 15.55
N TRP A 414 -12.51 22.37 14.69
CA TRP A 414 -12.80 20.95 14.48
C TRP A 414 -12.48 20.10 15.72
N ARG A 415 -11.46 20.47 16.50
CA ARG A 415 -11.11 19.80 17.75
C ARG A 415 -12.15 20.08 18.83
N GLU A 416 -12.47 21.36 19.06
CA GLU A 416 -13.47 21.74 20.05
C GLU A 416 -14.84 21.12 19.72
N LEU A 417 -15.23 21.13 18.44
CA LEU A 417 -16.46 20.51 17.97
C LEU A 417 -16.50 19.00 18.20
N ARG A 418 -15.38 18.30 17.98
CA ARG A 418 -15.27 16.86 18.30
C ARG A 418 -15.52 16.60 19.78
N GLU A 419 -14.92 17.39 20.67
CA GLU A 419 -15.10 17.26 22.12
C GLU A 419 -16.53 17.55 22.57
N ASP A 420 -17.21 18.53 21.94
CA ASP A 420 -18.63 18.80 22.23
C ASP A 420 -19.53 17.66 21.74
N LEU A 421 -19.26 17.12 20.55
CA LEU A 421 -20.05 16.02 19.97
C LEU A 421 -19.91 14.70 20.73
N GLN A 422 -18.78 14.45 21.39
CA GLN A 422 -18.63 13.31 22.30
C GLN A 422 -19.59 13.37 23.50
N ARG A 423 -20.13 14.55 23.82
CA ARG A 423 -21.15 14.75 24.86
C ARG A 423 -22.58 14.76 24.30
N ALA A 424 -22.76 14.51 23.01
CA ALA A 424 -24.08 14.51 22.37
C ALA A 424 -24.87 13.24 22.69
N CYS A 425 -26.18 13.42 22.90
CA CYS A 425 -27.11 12.32 23.09
C CYS A 425 -27.67 11.84 21.74
N VAL A 426 -28.17 10.59 21.71
CA VAL A 426 -28.93 10.08 20.57
C VAL A 426 -30.18 10.95 20.37
N GLY A 427 -30.29 11.57 19.19
CA GLY A 427 -31.37 12.50 18.86
C GLY A 427 -30.96 13.97 18.85
N ASP A 428 -29.76 14.30 19.32
CA ASP A 428 -29.21 15.66 19.18
C ASP A 428 -29.01 16.00 17.70
N VAL A 429 -29.31 17.25 17.35
CA VAL A 429 -29.12 17.82 16.01
C VAL A 429 -28.09 18.94 16.11
N VAL A 430 -27.19 19.02 15.12
CA VAL A 430 -26.33 20.18 14.91
C VAL A 430 -26.92 21.04 13.80
N ARG A 431 -26.93 22.35 14.05
CA ARG A 431 -27.25 23.38 13.06
C ARG A 431 -25.94 23.94 12.52
N ILE A 432 -25.82 23.97 11.21
CA ILE A 432 -24.66 24.43 10.47
C ILE A 432 -25.07 25.71 9.77
N GLU A 433 -24.41 26.83 10.03
CA GLU A 433 -24.69 28.13 9.41
C GLU A 433 -23.45 28.65 8.69
N VAL A 434 -23.64 29.21 7.50
CA VAL A 434 -22.61 29.99 6.82
C VAL A 434 -22.53 31.34 7.54
N GLU A 435 -21.37 31.67 8.12
CA GLU A 435 -21.16 32.99 8.71
C GLU A 435 -21.13 34.02 7.56
N GLN A 436 -22.19 34.85 7.46
CA GLN A 436 -22.21 35.98 6.52
C GLN A 436 -21.48 37.14 7.21
N GLU A 437 -20.39 37.61 6.59
CA GLU A 437 -19.64 38.80 7.06
C GLU A 437 -20.51 40.06 7.21
#